data_AF-A0A9W7DQ55-F1
#
_entry.id   AF-A0A9W7DQ55-F1
#
_cell.length_a   1.000
_cell.length_b   1.000
_cell.length_c   1.000
_cell.angle_alpha   90.00
_cell.angle_beta   90.00
_cell.angle_gamma   90.00
#
_symmetry.space_group_name_H-M   'P 1'
#
loop_
_entity.id
_entity.type
_entity.pdbx_description
1 polymer ?
#
loop_
_entity_poly.entity_id
_entity_poly.type
_entity_poly.pdbx_seq_one_letter_code
_entity_poly.pdbx_strand_id
1 'polypeptide(L)'
;MGTFDSFIFDLMPRTLVLASMGSGTTSLASELRGVGLQYSHDGVEGEEGSVSWIHILQLLPYSPSKIVELCESWESQAWHPVLFAGENGRYSKLCGPDVGDKYSKSRECWRGVCGKVLEGNMGCGNSKSKRKCDVVFNETVAVVRDPIKTINTLSHKFCPNQKKASSSGQLRVASVLLDFELKGLECWEGWARYWVEYYGLLLKRKVKMHRREGLDVCKLFTEENAVKGCEDSVGGKFWRIVFMRREKMSAFVSTGKWDDGYKNSRAGKKKKKKLEDMGEVGKDVKELWAKIKKQLEE
;
A
#
# COMPACT_ATOMS: atom_id res chain seq x y z
N MET A 1 -34.63 -16.72 3.77
CA MET A 1 -33.69 -17.85 3.77
C MET A 1 -32.34 -17.31 3.35
N GLY A 2 -31.47 -16.98 4.31
CA GLY A 2 -30.06 -16.73 4.02
C GLY A 2 -29.38 -18.06 3.74
N THR A 3 -28.70 -18.18 2.62
CA THR A 3 -27.95 -19.38 2.26
C THR A 3 -26.83 -19.59 3.28
N PHE A 4 -26.72 -20.82 3.77
CA PHE A 4 -25.76 -21.24 4.82
C PHE A 4 -24.30 -20.86 4.50
N ASP A 5 -24.00 -20.65 3.22
CA ASP A 5 -22.70 -20.17 2.74
C ASP A 5 -22.32 -18.79 3.30
N SER A 6 -23.26 -17.85 3.50
CA SER A 6 -22.92 -16.50 3.96
C SER A 6 -22.42 -16.46 5.41
N PHE A 7 -22.70 -17.48 6.22
CA PHE A 7 -22.25 -17.55 7.62
C PHE A 7 -20.85 -18.14 7.77
N ILE A 8 -20.36 -18.91 6.78
CA ILE A 8 -19.00 -19.48 6.83
C ILE A 8 -17.95 -18.47 6.30
N PHE A 9 -18.32 -17.61 5.35
CA PHE A 9 -17.41 -16.57 4.85
C PHE A 9 -17.07 -15.48 5.88
N ASP A 10 -17.96 -15.20 6.84
CA ASP A 10 -17.70 -14.27 7.94
C ASP A 10 -16.64 -14.76 8.96
N LEU A 11 -16.15 -16.00 8.81
CA LEU A 11 -15.17 -16.61 9.71
C LEU A 11 -13.77 -16.76 9.12
N MET A 12 -13.56 -16.42 7.84
CA MET A 12 -12.20 -16.48 7.27
C MET A 12 -11.39 -15.27 7.75
N PRO A 13 -10.22 -15.49 8.38
CA PRO A 13 -9.40 -14.40 8.87
C PRO A 13 -8.88 -13.55 7.71
N ARG A 14 -9.14 -12.25 7.76
CA ARG A 14 -8.68 -11.28 6.75
C ARG A 14 -7.31 -10.74 7.14
N THR A 15 -6.35 -10.76 6.23
CA THR A 15 -4.98 -10.28 6.51
C THR A 15 -4.66 -9.00 5.75
N LEU A 16 -4.30 -7.96 6.48
CA LEU A 16 -3.78 -6.71 5.92
C LEU A 16 -2.27 -6.80 5.72
N VAL A 17 -1.82 -6.64 4.47
CA VAL A 17 -0.41 -6.55 4.12
C VAL A 17 -0.04 -5.10 3.87
N LEU A 18 0.60 -4.47 4.86
CA LEU A 18 1.09 -3.11 4.77
C LEU A 18 2.42 -3.06 4.02
N ALA A 19 2.49 -2.27 2.96
CA ALA A 19 3.74 -2.01 2.27
C ALA A 19 3.76 -0.58 1.77
N SER A 20 4.89 0.11 1.90
CA SER A 20 4.98 1.50 1.47
C SER A 20 4.72 1.64 -0.03
N MET A 21 4.31 2.83 -0.47
CA MET A 21 4.32 3.16 -1.89
C MET A 21 5.67 2.80 -2.50
N GLY A 22 5.68 2.31 -3.74
CA GLY A 22 6.91 1.92 -4.43
C GLY A 22 7.55 0.60 -3.94
N SER A 23 6.98 -0.09 -2.94
CA SER A 23 7.48 -1.40 -2.48
C SER A 23 6.97 -2.59 -3.31
N GLY A 24 6.21 -2.35 -4.37
CA GLY A 24 5.65 -3.40 -5.23
C GLY A 24 4.32 -3.97 -4.69
N THR A 25 3.47 -3.12 -4.11
CA THR A 25 2.13 -3.48 -3.61
C THR A 25 1.26 -4.14 -4.68
N THR A 26 1.23 -3.57 -5.89
CA THR A 26 0.47 -4.13 -7.03
C THR A 26 0.94 -5.53 -7.43
N SER A 27 2.26 -5.75 -7.51
CA SER A 27 2.80 -7.06 -7.86
C SER A 27 2.57 -8.08 -6.75
N LEU A 28 2.72 -7.67 -5.48
CA LEU A 28 2.42 -8.53 -4.34
C LEU A 28 0.95 -8.96 -4.31
N ALA A 29 0.01 -8.04 -4.52
CA ALA A 29 -1.41 -8.38 -4.64
C ALA A 29 -1.67 -9.35 -5.81
N SER A 30 -0.97 -9.18 -6.93
CA SER A 30 -1.07 -10.10 -8.05
C SER A 30 -0.46 -11.48 -7.77
N GLU A 31 0.64 -11.55 -7.01
CA GLU A 31 1.27 -12.80 -6.60
C GLU A 31 0.37 -13.59 -5.65
N LEU A 32 -0.27 -12.90 -4.69
CA LEU A 32 -1.27 -13.49 -3.78
C LEU A 32 -2.48 -14.04 -4.57
N ARG A 33 -3.02 -13.28 -5.52
CA ARG A 33 -4.05 -13.79 -6.44
C ARG A 33 -3.57 -14.97 -7.29
N GLY A 34 -2.29 -14.98 -7.65
CA GLY A 34 -1.67 -16.05 -8.42
C GLY A 34 -1.64 -17.40 -7.69
N VAL A 35 -1.63 -17.39 -6.35
CA VAL A 35 -1.72 -18.60 -5.51
C VAL A 35 -3.15 -18.92 -5.07
N GLY A 36 -4.14 -18.26 -5.68
CA GLY A 36 -5.56 -18.50 -5.44
C GLY A 36 -6.21 -17.59 -4.41
N LEU A 37 -5.49 -16.62 -3.85
CA LEU A 37 -6.02 -15.76 -2.79
C LEU A 37 -6.77 -14.53 -3.33
N GLN A 38 -7.90 -14.18 -2.75
CA GLN A 38 -8.72 -13.03 -3.06
C GLN A 38 -8.22 -11.77 -2.36
N TYR A 39 -7.12 -11.22 -2.88
CA TYR A 39 -6.52 -9.97 -2.40
C TYR A 39 -6.83 -8.76 -3.28
N SER A 40 -7.21 -7.66 -2.65
CA SER A 40 -7.28 -6.33 -3.26
C SER A 40 -5.93 -5.59 -3.21
N HIS A 41 -5.72 -4.67 -4.16
CA HIS A 41 -4.59 -3.72 -4.12
C HIS A 41 -5.14 -2.35 -3.71
N ASP A 42 -4.68 -1.84 -2.57
CA ASP A 42 -5.09 -0.63 -1.87
C ASP A 42 -6.58 -0.54 -1.45
N GLY A 43 -7.49 -1.30 -2.08
CA GLY A 43 -8.91 -1.41 -1.70
C GLY A 43 -9.18 -2.43 -0.59
N VAL A 44 -10.45 -2.61 -0.22
CA VAL A 44 -10.91 -3.49 0.88
C VAL A 44 -11.89 -4.58 0.43
N GLU A 45 -12.06 -4.73 -0.89
CA GLU A 45 -12.96 -5.69 -1.53
C GLU A 45 -12.42 -7.13 -1.57
N GLY A 46 -11.14 -7.36 -1.22
CA GLY A 46 -10.58 -8.70 -1.14
C GLY A 46 -11.14 -9.46 0.05
N GLU A 47 -11.76 -10.62 -0.19
CA GLU A 47 -12.33 -11.49 0.84
C GLU A 47 -11.25 -11.92 1.85
N GLU A 48 -10.05 -12.29 1.38
CA GLU A 48 -8.97 -12.76 2.24
C GLU A 48 -8.04 -11.64 2.72
N GLY A 49 -8.10 -10.46 2.11
CA GLY A 49 -7.34 -9.32 2.58
C GLY A 49 -7.02 -8.26 1.55
N SER A 50 -6.07 -7.40 1.93
CA SER A 50 -5.65 -6.25 1.14
C SER A 50 -4.14 -6.06 1.22
N VAL A 51 -3.52 -5.71 0.10
CA VAL A 51 -2.17 -5.15 0.08
C VAL A 51 -2.27 -3.65 -0.08
N SER A 52 -1.90 -2.88 0.95
CA SER A 52 -2.19 -1.45 0.95
C SER A 52 -1.16 -0.63 1.69
N TRP A 53 -0.78 0.51 1.11
CA TRP A 53 0.02 1.49 1.84
C TRP A 53 -0.87 2.39 2.72
N ILE A 54 -2.09 2.68 2.24
CA ILE A 54 -2.99 3.70 2.81
C ILE A 54 -3.65 3.22 4.11
N HIS A 55 -3.90 1.92 4.24
CA HIS A 55 -4.48 1.33 5.46
C HIS A 55 -3.60 1.47 6.71
N ILE A 56 -2.38 2.01 6.59
CA ILE A 56 -1.59 2.45 7.75
C ILE A 56 -2.34 3.45 8.63
N LEU A 57 -3.33 4.17 8.09
CA LEU A 57 -4.22 5.04 8.85
C LEU A 57 -4.95 4.32 10.01
N GLN A 58 -5.19 3.01 9.90
CA GLN A 58 -5.80 2.21 10.97
C GLN A 58 -4.88 2.13 12.21
N LEU A 59 -3.57 2.30 12.00
CA LEU A 59 -2.55 2.29 13.04
C LEU A 59 -2.21 3.68 13.60
N LEU A 60 -2.74 4.75 13.01
CA LEU A 60 -2.52 6.13 13.47
C LEU A 60 -3.44 6.48 14.64
N PRO A 61 -3.09 7.44 15.51
CA PRO A 61 -4.07 8.02 16.42
C PRO A 61 -5.16 8.74 15.62
N TYR A 62 -6.41 8.69 16.10
CA TYR A 62 -7.48 9.48 15.52
C TYR A 62 -7.17 10.98 15.65
N SER A 63 -7.31 11.72 14.56
CA SER A 63 -7.08 13.16 14.53
C SER A 63 -8.07 13.84 13.56
N PRO A 64 -9.06 14.59 14.08
CA PRO A 64 -10.01 15.34 13.25
C PRO A 64 -9.33 16.34 12.31
N SER A 65 -8.31 17.05 12.80
CA SER A 65 -7.58 18.04 11.99
C SER A 65 -6.88 17.38 10.80
N LYS A 66 -6.24 16.22 11.04
CA LYS A 66 -5.59 15.44 9.98
C LYS A 66 -6.59 14.92 8.96
N ILE A 67 -7.78 14.51 9.40
CA ILE A 67 -8.86 14.07 8.51
C ILE A 67 -9.27 15.22 7.57
N VAL A 68 -9.48 16.43 8.11
CA VAL A 68 -9.82 17.61 7.29
C VAL A 68 -8.74 17.87 6.24
N GLU A 69 -7.47 17.89 6.63
CA GLU A 69 -6.35 18.15 5.73
C GLU A 69 -6.19 17.07 4.64
N LEU A 70 -6.40 15.80 4.99
CA LEU A 70 -6.42 14.69 4.02
C LEU A 70 -7.60 14.82 3.04
N CYS A 71 -8.77 15.26 3.50
CA CYS A 71 -9.93 15.47 2.64
C CYS A 71 -9.75 16.63 1.65
N GLU A 72 -8.95 17.64 2.02
CA GLU A 72 -8.59 18.73 1.13
C GLU A 72 -7.53 18.33 0.08
N SER A 73 -6.73 17.30 0.38
CA SER A 73 -5.62 16.79 -0.44
C SER A 73 -6.02 15.88 -1.62
N TRP A 74 -7.28 15.95 -2.05
CA TRP A 74 -7.88 15.17 -3.15
C TRP A 74 -7.10 15.18 -4.47
N GLU A 75 -6.37 16.24 -4.77
CA GLU A 75 -5.73 16.44 -6.08
C GLU A 75 -4.61 15.43 -6.38
N SER A 76 -4.25 14.56 -5.42
CA SER A 76 -3.27 13.51 -5.66
C SER A 76 -3.96 12.18 -6.03
N GLN A 77 -3.46 11.52 -7.09
CA GLN A 77 -3.86 10.15 -7.43
C GLN A 77 -3.60 9.13 -6.30
N ALA A 78 -2.88 9.51 -5.24
CA ALA A 78 -2.65 8.67 -4.07
C ALA A 78 -3.82 8.68 -3.08
N TRP A 79 -4.79 9.58 -3.20
CA TRP A 79 -5.87 9.73 -2.22
C TRP A 79 -7.23 9.86 -2.92
N HIS A 80 -7.76 8.71 -3.35
CA HIS A 80 -8.98 8.58 -4.15
C HIS A 80 -10.04 7.72 -3.42
N PRO A 81 -11.37 7.90 -3.60
CA PRO A 81 -12.42 7.22 -2.84
C PRO A 81 -12.45 5.73 -3.12
N VAL A 82 -11.94 5.33 -4.29
CA VAL A 82 -11.80 3.93 -4.70
C VAL A 82 -10.91 3.17 -3.71
N LEU A 83 -9.96 3.84 -3.05
CA LEU A 83 -9.09 3.22 -2.02
C LEU A 83 -9.87 2.89 -0.74
N PHE A 84 -11.06 3.45 -0.56
CA PHE A 84 -11.88 3.33 0.64
C PHE A 84 -13.24 2.69 0.35
N ALA A 85 -13.31 1.93 -0.73
CA ALA A 85 -14.51 1.27 -1.17
C ALA A 85 -14.93 0.19 -0.15
N GLY A 86 -15.61 0.57 0.95
CA GLY A 86 -16.14 -0.39 1.93
C GLY A 86 -16.94 -1.51 1.26
N GLU A 87 -17.12 -2.65 1.93
CA GLU A 87 -17.47 -4.00 1.42
C GLU A 87 -18.40 -4.13 0.19
N ASN A 88 -19.24 -3.14 -0.11
CA ASN A 88 -20.14 -3.12 -1.28
C ASN A 88 -19.71 -2.18 -2.42
N GLY A 89 -18.48 -1.66 -2.36
CA GLY A 89 -17.99 -0.61 -3.23
C GLY A 89 -18.74 0.71 -3.07
N ARG A 90 -19.39 0.95 -1.92
CA ARG A 90 -20.35 2.05 -1.73
C ARG A 90 -19.76 3.40 -2.14
N TYR A 91 -18.56 3.73 -1.69
CA TYR A 91 -17.92 5.01 -1.97
C TYR A 91 -17.30 5.07 -3.37
N SER A 92 -16.83 3.93 -3.90
CA SER A 92 -16.38 3.83 -5.29
C SER A 92 -17.54 4.02 -6.28
N LYS A 93 -18.72 3.48 -6.00
CA LYS A 93 -19.92 3.66 -6.83
C LYS A 93 -20.48 5.09 -6.75
N LEU A 94 -20.34 5.74 -5.58
CA LEU A 94 -20.84 7.10 -5.37
C LEU A 94 -19.93 8.17 -5.97
N CYS A 95 -18.62 8.04 -5.81
CA CYS A 95 -17.65 9.08 -6.17
C CYS A 95 -16.57 8.61 -7.17
N GLY A 96 -16.71 7.44 -7.80
CA GLY A 96 -15.71 6.84 -8.68
C GLY A 96 -15.59 7.48 -10.08
N PRO A 97 -14.61 7.04 -10.87
CA PRO A 97 -14.24 7.65 -12.16
C PRO A 97 -15.13 7.21 -13.34
N ASP A 98 -16.01 6.22 -13.17
CA ASP A 98 -16.95 5.76 -14.21
C ASP A 98 -18.04 6.79 -14.57
N VAL A 99 -18.05 7.94 -13.91
CA VAL A 99 -18.88 9.08 -14.27
C VAL A 99 -18.14 9.92 -15.31
N GLY A 100 -18.31 9.55 -16.59
CA GLY A 100 -17.83 10.30 -17.74
C GLY A 100 -17.96 11.83 -17.53
N ASP A 101 -16.86 12.53 -17.79
CA ASP A 101 -16.68 13.99 -17.73
C ASP A 101 -16.63 14.72 -16.37
N LYS A 102 -16.46 14.07 -15.21
CA LYS A 102 -16.69 14.76 -13.92
C LYS A 102 -15.65 14.54 -12.81
N TYR A 103 -14.37 14.79 -13.07
CA TYR A 103 -13.37 14.88 -11.99
C TYR A 103 -13.75 15.94 -10.92
N SER A 104 -14.42 17.03 -11.32
CA SER A 104 -14.95 18.05 -10.39
C SER A 104 -16.09 17.53 -9.52
N LYS A 105 -17.06 16.79 -10.08
CA LYS A 105 -18.15 16.21 -9.27
C LYS A 105 -17.66 15.05 -8.40
N SER A 106 -16.65 14.31 -8.83
CA SER A 106 -15.96 13.32 -7.99
C SER A 106 -15.24 13.99 -6.81
N ARG A 107 -14.59 15.15 -7.02
CA ARG A 107 -13.99 15.96 -5.95
C ARG A 107 -15.00 16.48 -4.93
N GLU A 108 -16.11 17.06 -5.40
CA GLU A 108 -17.18 17.56 -4.53
C GLU A 108 -17.84 16.40 -3.76
N CYS A 109 -18.12 15.29 -4.44
CA CYS A 109 -18.62 14.06 -3.83
C CYS A 109 -17.66 13.56 -2.74
N TRP A 110 -16.37 13.46 -3.04
CA TRP A 110 -15.36 13.05 -2.07
C TRP A 110 -15.31 13.98 -0.87
N ARG A 111 -15.26 15.30 -1.07
CA ARG A 111 -15.29 16.25 0.05
C ARG A 111 -16.50 16.06 0.96
N GLY A 112 -17.66 15.72 0.38
CA GLY A 112 -18.87 15.43 1.13
C GLY A 112 -18.84 14.13 1.95
N VAL A 113 -18.06 13.12 1.54
CA VAL A 113 -18.03 11.79 2.21
C VAL A 113 -16.71 11.46 2.90
N CYS A 114 -15.63 12.18 2.59
CA CYS A 114 -14.27 11.86 3.01
C CYS A 114 -14.12 11.86 4.53
N GLY A 115 -14.66 12.88 5.22
CA GLY A 115 -14.56 12.97 6.68
C GLY A 115 -15.11 11.70 7.34
N LYS A 116 -16.33 11.31 6.97
CA LYS A 116 -16.98 10.10 7.48
C LYS A 116 -16.18 8.82 7.16
N VAL A 117 -15.65 8.71 5.95
CA VAL A 117 -14.85 7.56 5.52
C VAL A 117 -13.56 7.45 6.35
N LEU A 118 -12.83 8.55 6.51
CA LEU A 118 -11.59 8.56 7.28
C LEU A 118 -11.84 8.42 8.78
N GLU A 119 -12.95 8.93 9.31
CA GLU A 119 -13.35 8.73 10.70
C GLU A 119 -13.61 7.25 11.04
N GLY A 120 -14.18 6.48 10.10
CA GLY A 120 -14.44 5.05 10.26
C GLY A 120 -13.19 4.17 10.17
N ASN A 121 -12.11 4.69 9.59
CA ASN A 121 -10.89 3.92 9.32
C ASN A 121 -9.69 4.40 10.16
N MET A 122 -9.58 5.69 10.51
CA MET A 122 -8.43 6.23 11.22
C MET A 122 -8.40 5.80 12.70
N GLY A 123 -7.32 5.12 13.07
CA GLY A 123 -7.07 4.69 14.45
C GLY A 123 -8.01 3.64 15.01
N CYS A 124 -8.77 2.96 14.16
CA CYS A 124 -9.65 1.88 14.56
C CYS A 124 -8.91 0.54 14.75
N GLY A 125 -7.79 0.31 14.04
CA GLY A 125 -6.99 -0.93 14.11
C GLY A 125 -6.09 -1.05 15.34
N ASN A 126 -6.14 -0.07 16.24
CA ASN A 126 -5.41 -0.11 17.50
C ASN A 126 -6.26 -0.84 18.56
N SER A 127 -5.70 -1.87 19.20
CA SER A 127 -6.40 -2.66 20.25
C SER A 127 -6.93 -1.84 21.43
N LYS A 128 -6.40 -0.62 21.63
CA LYS A 128 -6.87 0.33 22.66
C LYS A 128 -7.99 1.26 22.19
N SER A 129 -8.36 1.22 20.91
CA SER A 129 -9.41 2.06 20.36
C SER A 129 -10.78 1.51 20.75
N LYS A 130 -11.65 2.37 21.25
CA LYS A 130 -13.07 2.04 21.45
C LYS A 130 -13.86 2.06 20.13
N ARG A 131 -13.22 2.43 19.01
CA ARG A 131 -13.88 2.55 17.70
C ARG A 131 -13.79 1.23 16.96
N LYS A 132 -14.93 0.76 16.44
CA LYS A 132 -14.96 -0.35 15.49
C LYS A 132 -14.50 0.16 14.12
N CYS A 133 -13.62 -0.59 13.46
CA CYS A 133 -13.32 -0.33 12.06
C CYS A 133 -14.51 -0.71 11.19
N ASP A 134 -14.75 0.05 10.12
CA ASP A 134 -15.67 -0.37 9.05
C ASP A 134 -15.19 -1.66 8.37
N VAL A 135 -13.87 -1.87 8.31
CA VAL A 135 -13.23 -3.08 7.78
C VAL A 135 -12.26 -3.61 8.84
N VAL A 136 -12.50 -4.85 9.27
CA VAL A 136 -11.66 -5.51 10.29
C VAL A 136 -10.71 -6.49 9.61
N PHE A 137 -9.42 -6.33 9.89
CA PHE A 137 -8.40 -7.30 9.54
C PHE A 137 -7.96 -8.03 10.81
N ASN A 138 -7.95 -9.37 10.77
CA ASN A 138 -7.57 -10.23 11.88
C ASN A 138 -6.06 -10.17 12.13
N GLU A 139 -5.28 -10.06 11.05
CA GLU A 139 -3.84 -9.99 11.09
C GLU A 139 -3.34 -8.80 10.28
N THR A 140 -2.24 -8.20 10.74
CA THR A 140 -1.53 -7.16 9.99
C THR A 140 -0.06 -7.52 9.93
N VAL A 141 0.44 -7.73 8.72
CA VAL A 141 1.86 -7.92 8.42
C VAL A 141 2.35 -6.77 7.58
N ALA A 142 3.65 -6.52 7.60
CA ALA A 142 4.29 -5.53 6.76
C ALA A 142 5.27 -6.19 5.80
N VAL A 143 5.32 -5.71 4.57
CA VAL A 143 6.33 -6.12 3.59
C VAL A 143 7.23 -4.93 3.28
N VAL A 144 8.53 -5.12 3.50
CA VAL A 144 9.55 -4.09 3.33
C VAL A 144 10.48 -4.42 2.17
N ARG A 145 10.67 -3.45 1.28
CA ARG A 145 11.64 -3.49 0.18
C ARG A 145 12.87 -2.66 0.56
N ASP A 146 14.02 -2.98 -0.03
CA ASP A 146 15.24 -2.17 0.08
C ASP A 146 14.93 -0.66 -0.07
N PRO A 147 15.35 0.18 0.91
CA PRO A 147 14.98 1.60 0.95
C PRO A 147 15.43 2.36 -0.29
N ILE A 148 16.65 2.12 -0.76
CA ILE A 148 17.22 2.81 -1.92
C ILE A 148 16.43 2.47 -3.18
N LYS A 149 16.04 1.21 -3.36
CA LYS A 149 15.18 0.83 -4.49
C LYS A 149 13.82 1.51 -4.42
N THR A 150 13.19 1.53 -3.25
CA THR A 150 11.88 2.17 -3.04
C THR A 150 11.94 3.68 -3.28
N ILE A 151 12.89 4.38 -2.66
CA ILE A 151 13.08 5.83 -2.81
C ILE A 151 13.36 6.18 -4.27
N ASN A 152 14.21 5.42 -4.97
CA ASN A 152 14.48 5.65 -6.39
C ASN A 152 13.23 5.44 -7.26
N THR A 153 12.49 4.35 -7.06
CA THR A 153 11.22 4.10 -7.79
C THR A 153 10.24 5.27 -7.58
N LEU A 154 10.05 5.71 -6.34
CA LEU A 154 9.12 6.80 -6.00
C LEU A 154 9.55 8.14 -6.57
N SER A 155 10.81 8.51 -6.37
CA SER A 155 11.38 9.76 -6.88
C SER A 155 11.31 9.83 -8.39
N HIS A 156 11.56 8.71 -9.07
CA HIS A 156 11.46 8.63 -10.51
C HIS A 156 10.01 8.81 -10.99
N LYS A 157 9.08 8.08 -10.37
CA LYS A 157 7.67 8.05 -10.78
C LYS A 157 6.96 9.37 -10.51
N PHE A 158 7.19 9.96 -9.33
CA PHE A 158 6.41 11.09 -8.84
C PHE A 158 7.15 12.42 -8.88
N CYS A 159 8.46 12.42 -9.19
CA CYS A 159 9.27 13.62 -9.37
C CYS A 159 10.15 13.60 -10.62
N PRO A 160 9.63 13.24 -11.81
CA PRO A 160 10.45 13.17 -13.02
C PRO A 160 11.14 14.52 -13.33
N ASN A 161 10.47 15.63 -13.04
CA ASN A 161 10.92 17.01 -13.29
C ASN A 161 10.85 17.93 -12.06
N GLN A 162 10.48 17.40 -10.90
CA GLN A 162 10.28 18.21 -9.70
C GLN A 162 11.53 18.17 -8.82
N LYS A 163 12.07 19.34 -8.49
CA LYS A 163 13.21 19.44 -7.57
C LYS A 163 12.77 19.38 -6.10
N LYS A 164 11.65 20.00 -5.76
CA LYS A 164 11.17 20.14 -4.38
C LYS A 164 10.16 19.05 -4.01
N ALA A 165 10.25 18.54 -2.79
CA ALA A 165 9.33 17.52 -2.26
C ALA A 165 7.87 17.98 -2.20
N SER A 166 7.64 19.24 -1.82
CA SER A 166 6.30 19.83 -1.72
C SER A 166 5.54 19.90 -3.04
N SER A 167 6.21 19.74 -4.18
CA SER A 167 5.58 19.71 -5.50
C SER A 167 4.89 18.38 -5.83
N SER A 168 5.21 17.30 -5.13
CA SER A 168 4.60 15.98 -5.35
C SER A 168 3.33 15.85 -4.51
N GLY A 169 2.18 15.68 -5.17
CA GLY A 169 0.89 15.50 -4.49
C GLY A 169 0.87 14.27 -3.58
N GLN A 170 1.50 13.18 -4.01
CA GLN A 170 1.60 11.95 -3.25
C GLN A 170 2.46 12.13 -1.99
N LEU A 171 3.57 12.87 -2.07
CA LEU A 171 4.35 13.23 -0.88
C LEU A 171 3.58 14.12 0.08
N ARG A 172 2.80 15.09 -0.42
CA ARG A 172 1.96 15.93 0.45
C ARG A 172 0.95 15.10 1.22
N VAL A 173 0.24 14.19 0.56
CA VAL A 173 -0.69 13.29 1.28
C VAL A 173 0.05 12.45 2.31
N ALA A 174 1.21 11.88 1.94
CA ALA A 174 2.00 11.09 2.86
C ALA A 174 2.52 11.91 4.06
N SER A 175 2.88 13.18 3.84
CA SER A 175 3.36 14.10 4.88
C SER A 175 2.29 14.47 5.88
N VAL A 176 1.06 14.70 5.41
CA VAL A 176 -0.11 14.89 6.28
C VAL A 176 -0.43 13.60 7.04
N LEU A 177 -0.44 12.47 6.35
CA LEU A 177 -0.78 11.18 6.95
C LEU A 177 0.18 10.82 8.10
N LEU A 178 1.48 10.93 7.85
CA LEU A 178 2.54 10.52 8.77
C LEU A 178 3.09 11.65 9.65
N ASP A 179 2.61 12.88 9.46
CA ASP A 179 2.99 14.06 10.27
C ASP A 179 4.47 14.45 10.16
N PHE A 180 4.94 14.73 8.94
CA PHE A 180 6.30 15.22 8.71
C PHE A 180 6.35 16.43 7.78
N GLU A 181 7.39 17.25 7.91
CA GLU A 181 7.55 18.46 7.10
C GLU A 181 8.27 18.19 5.77
N LEU A 182 7.77 18.81 4.69
CA LEU A 182 8.40 18.80 3.36
C LEU A 182 9.23 20.05 3.07
N LYS A 183 9.20 21.04 3.96
CA LYS A 183 9.82 22.35 3.71
C LYS A 183 11.34 22.21 3.61
N GLY A 184 11.91 22.74 2.54
CA GLY A 184 13.35 22.71 2.29
C GLY A 184 13.89 21.40 1.71
N LEU A 185 13.07 20.34 1.64
CA LEU A 185 13.49 19.04 1.12
C LEU A 185 13.46 18.99 -0.41
N GLU A 186 14.50 18.43 -1.01
CA GLU A 186 14.47 17.92 -2.37
C GLU A 186 13.52 16.73 -2.45
N CYS A 187 12.97 16.43 -3.63
CA CYS A 187 11.92 15.41 -3.71
C CYS A 187 12.38 14.02 -3.24
N TRP A 188 13.62 13.63 -3.54
CA TRP A 188 14.13 12.34 -3.08
C TRP A 188 14.38 12.32 -1.56
N GLU A 189 14.72 13.46 -0.93
CA GLU A 189 14.77 13.60 0.53
C GLU A 189 13.37 13.44 1.13
N GLY A 190 12.36 14.03 0.49
CA GLY A 190 10.96 13.86 0.88
C GLY A 190 10.52 12.39 0.85
N TRP A 191 10.90 11.63 -0.19
CA TRP A 191 10.62 10.19 -0.27
C TRP A 191 11.44 9.36 0.71
N ALA A 192 12.67 9.76 1.01
CA ALA A 192 13.48 9.14 2.05
C ALA A 192 12.84 9.37 3.43
N ARG A 193 12.39 10.60 3.72
CA ARG A 193 11.68 10.92 4.96
C ARG A 193 10.37 10.15 5.07
N TYR A 194 9.58 10.10 4.00
CA TYR A 194 8.39 9.25 3.93
C TYR A 194 8.69 7.79 4.31
N TRP A 195 9.74 7.21 3.73
CA TRP A 195 10.12 5.82 4.02
C TRP A 195 10.46 5.63 5.50
N VAL A 196 11.22 6.56 6.08
CA VAL A 196 11.57 6.57 7.51
C VAL A 196 10.32 6.61 8.38
N GLU A 197 9.42 7.58 8.14
CA GLU A 197 8.22 7.74 8.96
C GLU A 197 7.26 6.55 8.82
N TYR A 198 7.11 6.02 7.60
CA TYR A 198 6.22 4.89 7.32
C TYR A 198 6.67 3.65 8.08
N TYR A 199 7.91 3.19 7.88
CA TYR A 199 8.40 1.99 8.56
C TYR A 199 8.75 2.22 10.03
N GLY A 200 9.08 3.45 10.41
CA GLY A 200 9.26 3.85 11.81
C GLY A 200 7.97 3.68 12.62
N LEU A 201 6.83 4.07 12.05
CA LEU A 201 5.52 3.81 12.64
C LEU A 201 5.25 2.32 12.77
N LEU A 202 5.50 1.53 11.72
CA LEU A 202 5.27 0.08 11.76
C LEU A 202 6.12 -0.62 12.81
N LEU A 203 7.39 -0.24 12.95
CA LEU A 203 8.28 -0.72 14.03
C LEU A 203 7.76 -0.32 15.41
N LYS A 204 7.34 0.94 15.59
CA LYS A 204 6.77 1.42 16.86
C LYS A 204 5.49 0.67 17.24
N ARG A 205 4.72 0.24 16.24
CA ARG A 205 3.51 -0.58 16.39
C ARG A 205 3.79 -2.07 16.49
N LYS A 206 5.05 -2.49 16.44
CA LYS A 206 5.49 -3.89 16.48
C LYS A 206 4.82 -4.76 15.41
N VAL A 207 4.57 -4.19 14.23
CA VAL A 207 4.04 -4.95 13.10
C VAL A 207 5.10 -5.94 12.63
N LYS A 208 4.71 -7.21 12.44
CA LYS A 208 5.59 -8.26 11.92
C LYS A 208 6.02 -7.90 10.49
N MET A 209 7.33 -7.87 10.23
CA MET A 209 7.87 -7.48 8.93
C MET A 209 8.40 -8.67 8.15
N HIS A 210 8.20 -8.65 6.84
CA HIS A 210 8.74 -9.60 5.89
C HIS A 210 9.51 -8.87 4.80
N ARG A 211 10.66 -9.40 4.41
CA ARG A 211 11.44 -8.83 3.32
C ARG A 211 10.76 -9.12 2.00
N ARG A 212 10.60 -8.11 1.14
CA ARG A 212 9.99 -8.28 -0.19
C ARG A 212 10.87 -9.11 -1.13
N GLU A 213 12.18 -8.88 -1.13
CA GLU A 213 13.10 -9.64 -1.99
C GLU A 213 13.19 -11.11 -1.54
N GLY A 214 12.80 -12.01 -2.43
CA GLY A 214 12.78 -13.44 -2.13
C GLY A 214 11.60 -13.86 -1.24
N LEU A 215 10.61 -12.99 -1.06
CA LEU A 215 9.40 -13.33 -0.33
C LEU A 215 8.67 -14.47 -1.03
N ASP A 216 8.49 -15.56 -0.29
CA ASP A 216 7.48 -16.55 -0.59
C ASP A 216 6.16 -16.04 -0.01
N VAL A 217 5.20 -15.71 -0.88
CA VAL A 217 3.92 -15.12 -0.45
C VAL A 217 3.11 -16.07 0.44
N CYS A 218 3.35 -17.38 0.35
CA CYS A 218 2.72 -18.36 1.22
C CYS A 218 3.21 -18.26 2.66
N LYS A 219 4.41 -17.71 2.91
CA LYS A 219 4.96 -17.49 4.25
C LYS A 219 4.43 -16.23 4.94
N LEU A 220 3.58 -15.45 4.27
CA LEU A 220 2.90 -14.32 4.90
C LEU A 220 1.79 -14.77 5.86
N PHE A 221 1.34 -16.02 5.75
CA PHE A 221 0.25 -16.58 6.52
C PHE A 221 0.80 -17.54 7.58
N THR A 222 0.16 -17.59 8.75
CA THR A 222 0.44 -18.62 9.77
C THR A 222 0.06 -20.01 9.22
N GLU A 223 0.62 -21.09 9.78
CA GLU A 223 0.27 -22.46 9.37
C GLU A 223 -1.23 -22.76 9.50
N GLU A 224 -1.91 -22.16 10.49
CA GLU A 224 -3.36 -22.28 10.68
C GLU A 224 -4.18 -21.52 9.62
N ASN A 225 -3.60 -20.46 9.03
CA ASN A 225 -4.20 -19.65 7.97
C ASN A 225 -3.61 -20.00 6.59
N ALA A 226 -2.78 -21.05 6.50
CA ALA A 226 -2.17 -21.47 5.25
C ALA A 226 -3.29 -21.97 4.33
N VAL A 227 -3.68 -21.11 3.39
CA VAL A 227 -4.78 -21.41 2.49
C VAL A 227 -4.40 -22.59 1.62
N LYS A 228 -5.35 -23.49 1.40
CA LYS A 228 -5.28 -24.65 0.49
C LYS A 228 -4.59 -24.34 -0.85
N GLY A 229 -4.73 -23.11 -1.36
CA GLY A 229 -4.07 -22.65 -2.59
C GLY A 229 -2.53 -22.67 -2.52
N CYS A 230 -1.94 -22.44 -1.36
CA CYS A 230 -0.50 -22.59 -1.13
C CYS A 230 -0.09 -24.07 -1.05
N GLU A 231 -0.87 -24.92 -0.40
CA GLU A 231 -0.60 -26.37 -0.30
C GLU A 231 -0.72 -27.09 -1.67
N ASP A 232 -1.77 -26.80 -2.44
CA ASP A 232 -1.98 -27.36 -3.78
C ASP A 232 -0.96 -26.82 -4.81
N SER A 233 -0.31 -25.68 -4.52
CA SER A 233 0.74 -25.11 -5.36
C SER A 233 2.12 -25.74 -5.18
N VAL A 234 2.32 -26.54 -4.12
CA VAL A 234 3.57 -27.29 -3.88
C VAL A 234 3.75 -28.45 -4.89
N GLY A 235 2.71 -28.78 -5.66
CA GLY A 235 2.79 -29.53 -6.92
C GLY A 235 3.44 -28.73 -8.06
N GLY A 236 4.66 -28.24 -7.84
CA GLY A 236 5.41 -27.36 -8.73
C GLY A 236 5.65 -27.95 -10.11
N LYS A 237 4.92 -27.44 -11.11
CA LYS A 237 5.31 -27.27 -12.54
C LYS A 237 4.13 -26.84 -13.42
N PHE A 238 2.89 -27.14 -13.02
CA PHE A 238 1.73 -26.94 -13.88
C PHE A 238 1.30 -25.46 -14.01
N TRP A 239 1.37 -24.68 -12.92
CA TRP A 239 0.95 -23.28 -12.92
C TRP A 239 1.84 -22.36 -13.76
N ARG A 240 3.16 -22.64 -13.87
CA ARG A 240 4.04 -21.90 -14.80
C ARG A 240 3.60 -22.05 -16.27
N ILE A 241 3.00 -23.19 -16.64
CA ILE A 241 2.56 -23.48 -18.02
C ILE A 241 1.17 -22.89 -18.29
N VAL A 242 0.26 -22.96 -17.31
CA VAL A 242 -1.08 -22.36 -17.43
C VAL A 242 -1.00 -20.82 -17.48
N PHE A 243 -0.08 -20.20 -16.72
CA PHE A 243 0.15 -18.76 -16.82
C PHE A 243 0.77 -18.34 -18.18
N MET A 244 1.69 -19.12 -18.75
CA MET A 244 2.23 -18.83 -20.09
C MET A 244 1.16 -18.92 -21.21
N ARG A 245 0.07 -19.69 -21.03
CA ARG A 245 -1.06 -19.67 -21.99
C ARG A 245 -2.03 -18.51 -21.79
N ARG A 246 -2.13 -17.95 -20.58
CA ARG A 246 -2.95 -16.76 -20.28
C ARG A 246 -2.25 -15.43 -20.61
N GLU A 247 -0.94 -15.44 -20.86
CA GLU A 247 -0.16 -14.28 -21.35
C GLU A 247 -0.70 -13.69 -22.66
N LYS A 248 -1.44 -14.47 -23.48
CA LYS A 248 -2.08 -13.93 -24.69
C LYS A 248 -3.33 -13.09 -24.43
N MET A 249 -3.93 -13.15 -23.23
CA MET A 249 -5.07 -12.30 -22.87
C MET A 249 -4.71 -11.18 -21.87
N SER A 250 -3.58 -11.31 -21.16
CA SER A 250 -3.05 -10.26 -20.30
C SER A 250 -2.11 -9.29 -21.03
N ALA A 251 -2.10 -9.27 -22.36
CA ALA A 251 -1.38 -8.24 -23.13
C ALA A 251 -1.88 -6.80 -22.87
N PHE A 252 -3.01 -6.64 -22.15
CA PHE A 252 -3.48 -5.34 -21.63
C PHE A 252 -3.08 -5.05 -20.17
N VAL A 253 -2.55 -6.04 -19.43
CA VAL A 253 -2.12 -5.91 -18.03
C VAL A 253 -0.73 -6.55 -17.81
N SER A 254 0.07 -6.64 -18.88
CA SER A 254 1.44 -7.16 -18.79
C SER A 254 2.31 -6.13 -18.06
N THR A 255 2.28 -6.19 -16.73
CA THR A 255 3.45 -5.82 -15.95
C THR A 255 4.49 -6.91 -16.25
N GLY A 256 5.35 -6.64 -17.24
CA GLY A 256 6.48 -7.52 -17.56
C GLY A 256 7.42 -7.70 -16.36
N LYS A 257 8.50 -8.47 -16.54
CA LYS A 257 9.59 -8.65 -15.56
C LYS A 257 9.83 -7.37 -14.76
N TRP A 258 9.35 -7.37 -13.51
CA TRP A 258 9.56 -6.37 -12.46
C TRP A 258 10.09 -5.03 -12.99
N ASP A 259 9.20 -4.23 -13.58
CA ASP A 259 9.54 -2.86 -13.95
C ASP A 259 9.56 -2.03 -12.67
N ASP A 260 10.77 -1.77 -12.16
CA ASP A 260 11.04 -0.86 -11.05
C ASP A 260 10.71 0.61 -11.38
N GLY A 261 10.04 0.84 -12.52
CA GLY A 261 9.78 2.14 -13.13
C GLY A 261 11.04 2.76 -13.73
N TYR A 262 12.20 2.13 -13.56
CA TYR A 262 13.50 2.65 -13.97
C TYR A 262 13.85 2.22 -15.40
N LYS A 263 13.35 1.07 -15.88
CA LYS A 263 13.67 0.55 -17.21
C LYS A 263 12.84 1.20 -18.33
N ASN A 264 11.60 1.56 -18.06
CA ASN A 264 10.68 2.08 -19.09
C ASN A 264 10.60 3.62 -19.15
N SER A 265 11.30 4.33 -18.27
CA SER A 265 11.31 5.79 -18.32
C SER A 265 12.26 6.31 -19.40
N ARG A 266 11.76 7.10 -20.35
CA ARG A 266 12.56 7.90 -21.30
C ARG A 266 13.44 8.97 -20.63
N ALA A 267 13.43 9.08 -19.31
CA ALA A 267 14.30 9.95 -18.56
C ALA A 267 15.72 9.37 -18.58
N GLY A 268 16.55 9.88 -19.50
CA GLY A 268 17.91 9.42 -19.75
C GLY A 268 18.70 9.14 -18.47
N LYS A 269 19.49 8.05 -18.48
CA LYS A 269 20.38 7.50 -17.43
C LYS A 269 20.69 8.45 -16.25
N LYS A 270 19.70 8.78 -15.42
CA LYS A 270 19.95 9.59 -14.21
C LYS A 270 20.74 8.69 -13.27
N LYS A 271 21.90 9.17 -12.84
CA LYS A 271 22.78 8.48 -11.89
C LYS A 271 21.96 8.08 -10.67
N LYS A 272 21.99 6.80 -10.30
CA LYS A 272 21.32 6.32 -9.08
C LYS A 272 21.93 7.07 -7.88
N LYS A 273 21.07 7.72 -7.10
CA LYS A 273 21.46 8.40 -5.85
C LYS A 273 21.76 7.36 -4.77
N LYS A 274 22.74 7.65 -3.92
CA LYS A 274 23.09 6.85 -2.74
C LYS A 274 22.51 7.50 -1.48
N LEU A 275 22.54 6.78 -0.35
CA LEU A 275 22.08 7.32 0.94
C LEU A 275 22.93 8.50 1.40
N GLU A 276 24.22 8.52 1.07
CA GLU A 276 25.12 9.61 1.47
C GLU A 276 24.79 10.93 0.76
N ASP A 277 24.17 10.84 -0.43
CA ASP A 277 23.66 12.02 -1.12
C ASP A 277 22.49 12.67 -0.34
N MET A 278 21.97 11.99 0.70
CA MET A 278 20.76 12.30 1.45
C MET A 278 20.91 13.10 2.74
N GLY A 279 22.11 13.57 3.03
CA GLY A 279 22.39 14.35 4.24
C GLY A 279 21.93 13.61 5.50
N GLU A 280 21.27 14.33 6.41
CA GLU A 280 20.74 13.76 7.66
C GLU A 280 19.65 12.70 7.41
N VAL A 281 18.75 12.90 6.44
CA VAL A 281 17.68 11.93 6.14
C VAL A 281 18.27 10.60 5.68
N GLY A 282 19.42 10.62 5.01
CA GLY A 282 20.16 9.40 4.64
C GLY A 282 20.65 8.59 5.81
N LYS A 283 21.07 9.27 6.89
CA LYS A 283 21.46 8.62 8.14
C LYS A 283 20.24 7.99 8.81
N ASP A 284 19.13 8.71 8.89
CA ASP A 284 17.86 8.20 9.44
C ASP A 284 17.41 6.92 8.72
N VAL A 285 17.47 6.91 7.38
CA VAL A 285 17.16 5.71 6.56
C VAL A 285 18.10 4.56 6.91
N LYS A 286 19.41 4.81 7.00
CA LYS A 286 20.41 3.78 7.29
C LYS A 286 20.21 3.17 8.68
N GLU A 287 19.96 4.00 9.68
CA GLU A 287 19.71 3.57 11.07
C GLU A 287 18.43 2.77 11.19
N LEU A 288 17.33 3.26 10.60
CA LEU A 288 16.07 2.55 10.61
C LEU A 288 16.17 1.22 9.86
N TRP A 289 16.85 1.20 8.70
CA TRP A 289 17.05 -0.03 7.93
C TRP A 289 17.87 -1.07 8.69
N ALA A 290 18.87 -0.66 9.48
CA ALA A 290 19.60 -1.57 10.35
C ALA A 290 18.68 -2.22 11.41
N LYS A 291 17.76 -1.45 12.00
CA LYS A 291 16.76 -1.97 12.95
C LYS A 291 15.80 -2.96 12.29
N ILE A 292 15.31 -2.64 11.10
CA ILE A 292 14.42 -3.53 10.34
C ILE A 292 15.14 -4.81 9.95
N LYS A 293 16.39 -4.75 9.47
CA LYS A 293 17.16 -5.96 9.13
C LYS A 293 17.29 -6.90 10.32
N LYS A 294 17.56 -6.38 11.51
CA LYS A 294 17.63 -7.19 12.71
C LYS A 294 16.32 -7.95 12.96
N GLN A 295 15.17 -7.26 12.84
CA GLN A 295 13.86 -7.91 12.96
C GLN A 295 13.60 -8.95 11.85
N LEU A 296 14.13 -8.75 10.64
CA LEU A 296 13.97 -9.69 9.53
C LEU A 296 14.84 -10.96 9.66
N GLU A 297 15.83 -10.95 10.55
CA GLU A 297 16.75 -12.07 10.84
C GLU A 297 16.31 -12.90 12.06
N GLU A 298 15.40 -12.36 12.87
CA GLU A 298 14.75 -13.01 14.03
C GLU A 298 13.53 -13.86 13.60
#